data_AF-A0A2J0LE77-F1
#
_entry.id   AF-A0A2J0LE77-F1
#
_cell.length_a   1.000
_cell.length_b   1.000
_cell.length_c   1.000
_cell.angle_alpha   90.00
_cell.angle_beta   90.00
_cell.angle_gamma   90.00
#
_symmetry.space_group_name_H-M   'P 1'
#
loop_
_entity.id
_entity.type
_entity.pdbx_description
1 polymer ?
#
loop_
_entity_poly.entity_id
_entity_poly.type
_entity_poly.pdbx_seq_one_letter_code
_entity_poly.pdbx_strand_id
1 'polypeptide(L)' 'MAVKNTGEKYKCNVCGNEVTVTKVGGGELIQTH' A
#
# COMPACT_ATOMS: atom_id res chain seq x y z
N MET A 1 1.70 -6.35 0.98
CA MET A 1 1.37 -5.30 1.98
C MET A 1 0.02 -4.74 1.60
N ALA A 2 -1.01 -4.99 2.40
CA ALA A 2 -2.31 -4.34 2.19
C ALA A 2 -2.19 -2.90 2.71
N VAL A 3 -2.03 -1.94 1.80
CA VAL A 3 -2.06 -0.51 2.12
C VAL A 3 -3.48 -0.14 2.52
N LYS A 4 -3.64 0.59 3.64
CA LYS A 4 -4.95 0.88 4.24
C LYS A 4 -5.37 2.33 4.07
N ASN A 5 -4.42 3.26 4.13
CA ASN A 5 -4.65 4.69 4.18
C ASN A 5 -3.71 5.47 3.24
N THR A 6 -4.24 6.55 2.67
CA THR A 6 -3.43 7.57 1.99
C THR A 6 -2.56 8.28 3.02
N GLY A 7 -1.31 8.58 2.67
CA GLY A 7 -0.34 9.23 3.56
C GLY A 7 0.53 8.27 4.38
N GLU A 8 0.27 6.96 4.34
CA GLU A 8 1.17 5.98 4.93
C GLU A 8 2.57 6.07 4.31
N LYS A 9 3.60 5.98 5.15
CA LYS A 9 5.00 6.01 4.73
C LYS A 9 5.59 4.61 4.75
N TYR A 10 6.30 4.25 3.69
CA TYR A 10 6.98 2.98 3.55
C TYR A 10 8.44 3.22 3.20
N LYS A 11 9.34 2.43 3.79
CA LYS A 11 10.75 2.43 3.43
C LYS A 11 11.04 1.26 2.51
N CYS A 12 11.66 1.54 1.37
CA CYS A 12 12.13 0.49 0.48
C CYS A 12 13.38 -0.18 1.08
N ASN A 13 13.31 -1.48 1.35
CA ASN A 13 14.45 -2.23 1.87
C ASN A 13 15.56 -2.47 0.83
N VAL A 14 15.31 -2.17 -0.44
CA VAL A 14 16.27 -2.33 -1.54
C VAL A 14 17.10 -1.07 -1.77
N CYS A 15 16.44 0.09 -1.92
CA CYS A 15 17.13 1.36 -2.21
C CYS A 15 17.16 2.33 -1.03
N GLY A 16 16.43 2.06 0.06
CA GLY A 16 16.40 2.92 1.24
C GLY A 16 15.44 4.12 1.15
N ASN A 17 14.83 4.38 -0.01
CA ASN A 17 13.92 5.52 -0.18
C ASN A 17 12.66 5.38 0.66
N GLU A 18 12.21 6.51 1.20
CA GLU A 18 10.90 6.65 1.80
C GLU A 18 9.88 7.07 0.73
N VAL A 19 8.79 6.31 0.63
CA VAL A 19 7.69 6.58 -0.29
C VAL A 19 6.42 6.79 0.50
N THR A 20 5.59 7.71 0.03
CA THR A 20 4.30 8.04 0.65
C THR A 20 3.17 7.54 -0.24
N VAL A 21 2.18 6.89 0.36
CA VAL A 21 0.98 6.46 -0.36
C VAL A 21 0.18 7.68 -0.78
N THR A 22 -0.03 7.84 -2.08
CA THR A 22 -0.82 8.95 -2.65
C THR A 22 -2.26 8.54 -3.00
N LYS A 23 -2.52 7.24 -3.16
CA LYS A 23 -3.84 6.70 -3.47
C LYS A 23 -3.94 5.25 -3.00
N VAL A 24 -5.09 4.91 -2.40
CA VAL A 24 -5.44 3.52 -2.05
C VAL A 24 -6.46 2.97 -3.04
N GLY A 25 -6.35 1.67 -3.36
CA GLY A 25 -7.33 0.96 -4.18
C GLY A 25 -8.38 0.29 -3.29
N GLY A 26 -9.67 0.50 -3.57
CA GLY A 26 -10.79 -0.03 -2.78
C GLY A 26 -11.34 -1.38 -3.27
N GLY A 27 -10.51 -2.22 -3.88
CA GLY A 27 -10.96 -3.52 -4.38
C GLY A 27 -11.11 -4.53 -3.24
N GLU A 28 -12.33 -5.00 -2.99
CA GLU A 28 -12.57 -6.15 -2.12
C GLU A 28 -12.09 -7.42 -2.84
N LEU A 29 -11.22 -8.20 -2.19
CA LEU A 29 -10.82 -9.51 -2.70
C LEU A 29 -11.97 -10.49 -2.47
N ILE A 30 -12.92 -10.51 -3.41
CA ILE A 30 -13.98 -11.51 -3.45
C ILE A 30 -13.38 -12.87 -3.82
N GLN A 31 -13.18 -13.74 -2.81
CA GLN A 31 -12.93 -15.16 -3.04
C GLN A 31 -14.29 -15.86 -3.12
N THR A 32 -14.79 -16.07 -4.33
CA THR A 32 -15.97 -16.91 -4.56
C THR A 32 -15.60 -18.37 -4.27
N HIS A 33 -16.41 -19.03 -3.45
CA HIS A 33 -16.26 -20.42 -3.00
C HIS A 33 -16.90 -21.42 -3.97
#